data_AF-A0A2E6TCW2-F1
#
_entry.id   AF-A0A2E6TCW2-F1
#
_cell.length_a   1.000
_cell.length_b   1.000
_cell.length_c   1.000
_cell.angle_alpha   90.00
_cell.angle_beta   90.00
_cell.angle_gamma   90.00
#
_symmetry.space_group_name_H-M   'P 1'
#
loop_
_entity.id
_entity.type
_entity.pdbx_description
1 polymer ?
#
loop_
_entity_poly.entity_id
_entity_poly.type
_entity_poly.pdbx_seq_one_letter_code
_entity_poly.pdbx_strand_id
1 'polypeptide(L)'
;MTGETQTYGEIDARLGNRKWARATGSACSLNQHAMVILCHRFLSDKGLGQYNGRINRKANLLEWESHNLFKTLFQLYRSFDI
;
A
#
# COMPACT_ATOMS: atom_id res chain seq x y z
N MET A 1 -8.58 0.42 -8.51
CA MET A 1 -7.75 -0.71 -9.00
C MET A 1 -7.10 -1.40 -7.81
N THR A 2 -6.61 -2.64 -7.94
CA THR A 2 -5.84 -3.31 -6.86
C THR A 2 -4.44 -2.70 -6.77
N GLY A 3 -3.99 -2.29 -5.58
CA GLY A 3 -2.62 -1.84 -5.35
C GLY A 3 -2.29 -0.36 -5.65
N GLU A 4 -3.27 0.55 -5.68
CA GLU A 4 -2.96 1.98 -5.82
C GLU A 4 -2.23 2.53 -4.58
N THR A 5 -1.14 3.26 -4.81
CA THR A 5 -0.33 3.89 -3.77
C THR A 5 -0.47 5.41 -3.82
N GLN A 6 -0.27 6.05 -2.66
CA GLN A 6 -0.24 7.50 -2.51
C GLN A 6 0.86 7.88 -1.55
N THR A 7 1.46 9.05 -1.72
CA THR A 7 2.43 9.58 -0.77
C THR A 7 1.72 10.21 0.43
N TYR A 8 2.40 10.24 1.60
CA TYR A 8 1.88 10.93 2.78
C TYR A 8 1.54 12.40 2.50
N GLY A 9 2.37 13.08 1.69
CA GLY A 9 2.14 14.48 1.32
C GLY A 9 0.87 14.68 0.46
N GLU A 10 0.53 13.74 -0.41
CA GLU A 10 -0.71 13.81 -1.21
C GLU A 10 -1.95 13.63 -0.33
N ILE A 11 -1.89 12.69 0.62
CA ILE A 11 -2.98 12.43 1.56
C ILE A 11 -3.18 13.67 2.45
N ASP A 12 -2.10 14.19 3.02
CA ASP A 12 -2.20 15.32 3.94
C ASP A 12 -2.56 16.63 3.23
N ALA A 13 -2.17 16.79 1.95
CA ALA A 13 -2.66 17.89 1.12
C ALA A 13 -4.19 17.85 0.97
N ARG A 14 -4.78 16.66 0.78
CA ARG A 14 -6.24 16.48 0.73
C ARG A 14 -6.91 16.72 2.08
N LEU A 15 -6.20 16.48 3.18
CA LEU A 15 -6.65 16.76 4.54
C LEU A 15 -6.46 18.23 4.97
N GLY A 16 -5.91 19.07 4.08
CA GLY A 16 -5.80 20.52 4.28
C GLY A 16 -4.42 21.02 4.70
N ASN A 17 -3.43 20.14 4.91
CA ASN A 17 -2.07 20.58 5.20
C ASN A 17 -0.99 19.55 4.82
N ARG A 18 -0.36 19.76 3.66
CA ARG A 18 0.76 18.95 3.16
C ARG A 18 1.94 18.80 4.13
N LYS A 19 2.11 19.70 5.10
CA LYS A 19 3.24 19.67 6.07
C LYS A 19 3.10 18.58 7.12
N TRP A 20 1.96 17.88 7.20
CA TRP A 20 1.76 16.78 8.16
C TRP A 20 2.43 15.46 7.77
N ALA A 21 3.07 15.38 6.59
CA ALA A 21 3.58 14.13 6.02
C ALA A 21 4.44 13.30 6.98
N ARG A 22 5.28 13.98 7.77
CA ARG A 22 6.14 13.32 8.75
C ARG A 22 5.36 12.77 9.94
N ALA A 23 4.35 13.48 10.42
CA ALA A 23 3.47 13.03 11.51
C ALA A 23 2.62 11.84 11.05
N THR A 24 2.02 11.92 9.85
CA THR A 24 1.24 10.85 9.24
C THR A 24 2.09 9.59 9.01
N GLY A 25 3.33 9.76 8.52
CA GLY A 25 4.28 8.65 8.38
C GLY A 25 4.62 7.98 9.71
N SER A 26 4.84 8.77 10.77
CA SER A 26 5.06 8.24 12.13
C SER A 26 3.83 7.48 12.64
N ALA A 27 2.63 8.03 12.48
CA ALA A 27 1.38 7.36 12.88
C ALA A 27 1.19 6.02 12.14
N CYS A 28 1.42 6.00 10.83
CA CYS A 28 1.36 4.77 10.03
C CYS A 28 2.41 3.74 10.46
N SER A 29 3.58 4.20 10.90
CA SER A 29 4.64 3.33 11.42
C SER A 29 4.26 2.65 12.73
N LEU A 30 3.43 3.26 13.55
CA LEU A 30 3.01 2.74 14.86
C LEU A 30 1.75 1.88 14.78
N ASN A 31 1.21 1.68 13.59
CA ASN A 31 -0.02 0.93 13.38
C ASN A 31 0.15 -0.57 13.74
N GLN A 32 -0.51 -0.99 14.82
CA GLN A 32 -0.52 -2.39 15.27
C GLN A 32 -1.39 -3.29 14.39
N HIS A 33 -2.34 -2.72 13.66
CA HIS A 33 -3.28 -3.43 12.77
C HIS A 33 -2.93 -3.23 11.29
N ALA A 34 -1.63 -3.16 10.96
CA ALA A 34 -1.14 -2.82 9.63
C ALA A 34 -1.62 -3.76 8.49
N MET A 35 -2.02 -5.00 8.81
CA MET A 35 -2.62 -5.92 7.82
C MET A 35 -4.06 -5.55 7.44
N VAL A 36 -4.81 -4.92 8.36
CA VAL A 36 -6.23 -4.56 8.17
C VAL A 36 -6.34 -3.12 7.72
N ILE A 37 -5.61 -2.23 8.40
CA ILE A 37 -5.47 -0.83 8.00
C ILE A 37 -4.30 -0.78 7.02
N LEU A 38 -4.63 -0.66 5.72
CA LEU A 38 -3.76 -0.80 4.56
C LEU A 38 -2.69 0.32 4.40
N CYS A 39 -2.00 0.68 5.48
CA CYS A 39 -1.00 1.74 5.49
C CYS A 39 0.28 1.38 4.71
N HIS A 40 0.43 0.13 4.25
CA HIS A 40 1.46 -0.24 3.29
C HIS A 40 1.29 0.43 1.92
N ARG A 41 0.09 0.94 1.61
CA ARG A 41 -0.17 1.73 0.39
C ARG A 41 0.28 3.19 0.48
N PHE A 42 0.61 3.67 1.69
CA PHE A 42 1.04 5.05 1.89
C PHE A 42 2.57 5.14 1.86
N LEU A 43 3.13 5.90 0.94
CA LEU A 43 4.56 5.93 0.68
C LEU A 43 5.20 7.24 1.12
N SER A 44 6.52 7.19 1.38
CA SER A 44 7.32 8.41 1.48
C SER A 44 7.56 8.98 0.09
N ASP A 45 7.82 10.28 0.01
CA ASP A 45 8.33 10.91 -1.22
C ASP A 45 9.65 10.29 -1.74
N LYS A 46 10.48 9.78 -0.82
CA LYS A 46 11.79 9.17 -1.04
C LYS A 46 11.76 7.64 -1.08
N GLY A 47 10.58 7.00 -1.13
CA GLY A 47 10.46 5.54 -1.22
C GLY A 47 9.38 4.95 -0.32
N LEU A 48 9.57 3.71 0.17
CA LEU A 48 8.51 2.98 0.87
C LEU A 48 8.03 3.66 2.15
N GLY A 49 8.92 4.29 2.92
CA GLY A 49 8.61 4.76 4.27
C GLY A 49 8.44 3.61 5.28
N GLN A 50 8.27 3.97 6.55
CA GLN A 50 8.24 2.99 7.64
C GLN A 50 6.94 2.16 7.66
N TYR A 51 7.00 0.97 8.28
CA TYR A 51 5.86 0.05 8.41
C TYR A 51 6.02 -0.85 9.64
N ASN A 52 5.83 -0.30 10.84
CA ASN A 52 5.94 -1.04 12.11
C ASN A 52 7.22 -1.90 12.21
N GLY A 53 8.35 -1.32 11.81
CA GLY A 53 9.66 -1.99 11.76
C GLY A 53 9.82 -3.07 10.68
N ARG A 54 8.80 -3.35 9.85
CA ARG A 54 8.74 -4.47 8.90
C ARG A 54 8.69 -4.01 7.44
N ILE A 55 9.70 -3.26 7.00
CA ILE A 55 9.71 -2.68 5.64
C ILE A 55 9.60 -3.73 4.52
N ASN A 56 10.21 -4.90 4.69
CA ASN A 56 10.10 -6.00 3.73
C ASN A 56 8.66 -6.51 3.58
N ARG A 57 7.89 -6.54 4.68
CA ARG A 57 6.48 -6.92 4.64
C ARG A 57 5.66 -5.92 3.83
N LYS A 58 5.95 -4.63 3.94
CA LYS A 58 5.31 -3.58 3.13
C LYS A 58 5.57 -3.76 1.64
N ALA A 59 6.83 -4.03 1.26
CA ALA A 59 7.20 -4.30 -0.13
C ALA A 59 6.47 -5.52 -0.69
N ASN A 60 6.49 -6.64 0.03
CA ASN A 60 5.84 -7.88 -0.40
C ASN A 60 4.33 -7.71 -0.55
N LEU A 61 3.66 -6.96 0.35
CA LEU A 61 2.24 -6.69 0.25
C LEU A 61 1.89 -5.86 -1.00
N LEU A 62 2.71 -4.86 -1.32
CA LEU A 62 2.52 -4.06 -2.54
C LEU A 62 2.73 -4.91 -3.80
N GLU A 63 3.75 -5.76 -3.80
CA GLU A 63 3.99 -6.72 -4.89
C GLU A 63 2.80 -7.66 -5.05
N TRP A 64 2.31 -8.26 -3.96
CA TRP A 64 1.15 -9.15 -4.01
C TRP A 64 -0.11 -8.44 -4.50
N GLU A 65 -0.35 -7.20 -4.10
CA GLU A 65 -1.48 -6.40 -4.57
C GLU A 65 -1.39 -6.03 -6.06
N SER A 66 -0.17 -5.96 -6.60
CA SER A 66 0.06 -5.74 -8.03
C SER A 66 -0.27 -6.98 -8.87
N HIS A 67 -0.19 -8.17 -8.26
CA HIS A 67 -0.56 -9.43 -8.90
C HIS A 67 -2.05 -9.71 -8.71
N ASN A 68 -2.83 -9.53 -9.77
CA ASN A 68 -4.25 -9.86 -9.76
C ASN A 68 -4.45 -11.36 -10.01
N LEU A 69 -4.02 -12.20 -9.05
CA LEU A 69 -4.04 -13.66 -9.15
C LEU A 69 -5.42 -14.21 -9.51
N PHE A 70 -6.49 -13.60 -8.98
CA PHE A 70 -7.86 -13.99 -9.32
C PHE A 70 -8.17 -13.75 -10.81
N LYS A 71 -7.77 -12.59 -11.35
CA LYS A 71 -7.93 -12.29 -12.78
C LYS A 71 -7.12 -13.26 -13.64
N THR A 72 -5.87 -13.54 -13.25
CA THR A 72 -5.00 -14.48 -13.97
C THR A 72 -5.55 -15.90 -13.94
N LEU A 73 -6.00 -16.38 -12.77
CA LEU A 73 -6.62 -17.70 -12.62
C LEU A 73 -7.93 -17.81 -13.39
N PHE A 74 -8.77 -16.77 -13.36
CA PHE A 74 -10.03 -16.75 -14.09
C PHE A 74 -9.81 -16.73 -15.62
N GLN A 75 -8.79 -16.00 -16.10
CA GLN A 75 -8.38 -16.02 -17.50
C GLN A 75 -7.83 -17.40 -17.93
N LEU A 76 -6.99 -18.00 -17.10
CA LEU A 76 -6.48 -19.36 -17.33
C LEU A 76 -7.63 -20.36 -17.37
N TYR A 77 -8.52 -20.36 -16.38
CA TYR A 77 -9.68 -21.24 -16.34
C TYR A 77 -10.55 -21.09 -17.60
N ARG A 78 -10.88 -19.86 -18.02
CA ARG A 78 -11.60 -19.61 -19.28
C ARG A 78 -10.86 -20.08 -20.54
N SER A 79 -9.54 -20.23 -20.50
CA SER A 79 -8.76 -20.73 -21.63
C SER A 79 -8.65 -22.26 -21.66
N PHE A 80 -9.05 -22.95 -20.58
CA PHE A 80 -9.12 -24.40 -20.48
C PHE A 80 -10.54 -24.95 -20.65
N ASP A 81 -11.57 -24.09 -20.59
CA ASP A 81 -12.92 -24.44 -21.05
C ASP A 81 -12.98 -24.36 -22.59
N ILE A 82 -13.32 -25.50 -23.23
CA ILE A 82 -13.55 -25.68 -24.68
C ILE A 82 -14.72 -24.82 -25.15
#